data_AF-A0A1F3MGN9-F1
#
_entry.id   AF-A0A1F3MGN9-F1
#
_cell.length_a   1.000
_cell.length_b   1.000
_cell.length_c   1.000
_cell.angle_alpha   90.00
_cell.angle_beta   90.00
_cell.angle_gamma   90.00
#
_symmetry.space_group_name_H-M   'P 1'
#
loop_
_entity.id
_entity.type
_entity.pdbx_description
1 polymer ?
#
loop_
_entity_poly.entity_id
_entity_poly.type
_entity_poly.pdbx_seq_one_letter_code
_entity_poly.pdbx_strand_id
1 'polypeptide(L)'
;MNHVNQSLVDLLMEEHSGQRSELIAMLAFENPEICEELVRLTFSDEDPLSRRAAWPLRKLYDHHPEKIIPYIDYFMFQLRDIKSESVLRTILSILSRCTIPEEHQGTMLEFCEAKILNANTSIASVANCIDIYYAIASGEPDLLRELVLMFEILRPTASAGIKSKMGIIHRKINKLSIRKQY
;
A
#
# COMPACT_ATOMS: atom_id res chain seq x y z
N MET A 1 -9.10 34.62 18.19
CA MET A 1 -7.78 33.95 18.13
C MET A 1 -7.66 33.06 19.35
N ASN A 2 -7.97 31.77 19.21
CA ASN A 2 -7.67 30.73 20.20
C ASN A 2 -7.28 29.48 19.38
N HIS A 3 -6.09 29.49 18.78
CA HIS A 3 -5.50 28.25 18.31
C HIS A 3 -4.93 27.56 19.54
N VAL A 4 -5.78 26.78 20.21
CA VAL A 4 -5.32 25.77 21.16
C VAL A 4 -4.25 24.96 20.43
N ASN A 5 -3.05 24.86 21.01
CA ASN A 5 -2.00 23.92 20.59
C ASN A 5 -2.55 22.50 20.71
N GLN A 6 -3.31 22.08 19.70
CA GLN A 6 -3.92 20.78 19.66
C GLN A 6 -2.91 19.81 19.03
N SER A 7 -2.61 18.71 19.72
CA SER A 7 -1.66 17.72 19.21
C SER A 7 -2.25 16.98 18.00
N LEU A 8 -1.39 16.38 17.17
CA LEU A 8 -1.86 15.56 16.05
C LEU A 8 -2.74 14.40 16.54
N VAL A 9 -2.42 13.82 17.69
CA VAL A 9 -3.22 12.78 18.33
C VAL A 9 -4.63 13.27 18.64
N ASP A 10 -4.77 14.45 19.25
CA ASP A 10 -6.09 15.04 19.52
C ASP A 10 -6.86 15.28 18.20
N LEU A 11 -6.16 15.78 17.17
CA LEU A 11 -6.75 15.99 15.86
C LEU A 11 -7.27 14.69 15.24
N LEU A 12 -6.55 13.58 15.39
CA LEU A 12 -6.96 12.26 14.91
C LEU A 12 -8.11 11.65 15.76
N MET A 13 -8.19 12.00 17.04
CA MET A 13 -9.11 11.36 17.98
C MET A 13 -10.51 11.98 18.09
N GLU A 14 -10.70 13.25 17.70
CA GLU A 14 -12.01 13.92 17.77
C GLU A 14 -13.07 13.34 16.80
N GLU A 15 -13.01 13.70 15.51
CA GLU A 15 -14.00 13.34 14.51
C GLU A 15 -13.32 12.61 13.36
N HIS A 16 -13.93 11.56 12.83
CA HIS A 16 -13.35 10.83 11.70
C HIS A 16 -14.19 11.05 10.44
N SER A 17 -13.78 12.02 9.62
CA SER A 17 -14.43 12.34 8.34
C SER A 17 -13.39 12.48 7.21
N GLY A 18 -13.86 12.37 5.97
CA GLY A 18 -13.02 12.58 4.80
C GLY A 18 -12.45 13.99 4.72
N GLN A 19 -13.24 15.01 5.11
CA GLN A 19 -12.80 16.40 5.18
C GLN A 19 -11.69 16.59 6.21
N ARG A 20 -11.78 15.92 7.35
CA ARG A 20 -10.75 16.01 8.38
C ARG A 20 -9.46 15.29 8.00
N SER A 21 -9.56 14.15 7.32
CA SER A 21 -8.39 13.47 6.74
C SER A 21 -7.67 14.37 5.73
N GLU A 22 -8.43 15.16 4.95
CA GLU A 22 -7.88 16.15 4.02
C GLU A 22 -7.15 17.28 4.75
N LEU A 23 -7.74 17.80 5.82
CA LEU A 23 -7.12 18.84 6.65
C LEU A 23 -5.80 18.36 7.26
N ILE A 24 -5.78 17.16 7.85
CA ILE A 24 -4.57 16.60 8.47
C ILE A 24 -3.49 16.32 7.41
N ALA A 25 -3.87 15.85 6.22
CA ALA A 25 -2.94 15.68 5.12
C ALA A 25 -2.30 17.02 4.70
N MET A 26 -3.07 18.11 4.65
CA MET A 26 -2.57 19.43 4.33
C MET A 26 -1.61 19.96 5.41
N LEU A 27 -1.93 19.76 6.70
CA LEU A 27 -1.00 20.10 7.80
C LEU A 27 0.32 19.33 7.70
N ALA A 28 0.26 18.04 7.39
CA ALA A 28 1.46 17.22 7.18
C ALA A 28 2.26 17.62 5.92
N PHE A 29 1.59 18.11 4.88
CA PHE A 29 2.27 18.65 3.70
C PHE A 29 3.07 19.92 4.03
N GLU A 30 2.48 20.82 4.82
CA GLU A 30 3.06 22.12 5.21
C GLU A 30 4.14 21.97 6.29
N ASN A 31 4.02 20.99 7.19
CA ASN A 31 4.93 20.78 8.31
C ASN A 31 5.58 19.38 8.29
N PRO A 32 6.90 19.28 8.01
CA PRO A 32 7.63 18.02 8.02
C PRO A 32 7.57 17.24 9.35
N GLU A 33 7.51 17.92 10.49
CA GLU A 33 7.42 17.26 11.81
C GLU A 33 6.06 16.56 11.97
N ILE A 34 4.98 17.20 11.51
CA ILE A 34 3.63 16.59 11.49
C ILE A 34 3.61 15.41 10.51
N CYS A 35 4.30 15.50 9.37
CA CYS A 35 4.42 14.39 8.44
C CYS A 35 5.11 13.17 9.09
N GLU A 36 6.23 13.39 9.76
CA GLU A 36 6.97 12.33 10.44
C GLU A 36 6.14 11.71 11.58
N GLU A 37 5.47 12.55 12.36
CA GLU A 37 4.56 12.09 13.42
C GLU A 37 3.40 11.27 12.83
N LEU A 38 2.78 11.73 11.74
CA LEU A 38 1.69 11.04 11.06
C LEU A 38 2.12 9.66 10.55
N VAL A 39 3.32 9.57 9.97
CA VAL A 39 3.92 8.29 9.56
C VAL A 39 4.06 7.38 10.78
N ARG A 40 4.73 7.84 11.85
CA ARG A 40 4.92 7.04 13.06
C ARG A 40 3.61 6.55 13.68
N LEU A 41 2.61 7.44 13.80
CA LEU A 41 1.31 7.09 14.36
C LEU A 41 0.59 6.02 13.52
N THR A 42 0.76 6.04 12.20
CA THR A 42 0.18 5.02 11.30
C THR A 42 0.67 3.61 11.61
N PHE A 43 1.93 3.46 12.03
CA PHE A 43 2.53 2.18 12.38
C PHE A 43 2.52 1.88 13.89
N SER A 44 1.83 2.69 14.69
CA SER A 44 1.66 2.42 16.12
C SER A 44 0.71 1.24 16.36
N ASP A 45 0.88 0.58 17.52
CA ASP A 45 0.00 -0.50 17.97
C ASP A 45 -1.33 0.00 18.58
N GLU A 46 -1.56 1.32 18.58
CA GLU A 46 -2.71 1.95 19.24
C GLU A 46 -3.90 2.03 18.28
N ASP A 47 -4.94 1.19 18.48
CA ASP A 47 -6.24 1.35 17.81
C ASP A 47 -7.18 2.21 18.68
N PRO A 48 -7.95 3.16 18.12
CA PRO A 48 -8.14 3.45 16.70
C PRO A 48 -7.11 4.39 16.08
N LEU A 49 -6.12 4.87 16.84
CA LEU A 49 -5.19 5.92 16.42
C LEU A 49 -4.45 5.58 15.12
N SER A 50 -3.84 4.40 15.02
CA SER A 50 -3.13 3.95 13.82
C SER A 50 -4.02 3.87 12.58
N ARG A 51 -5.24 3.33 12.73
CA ARG A 51 -6.22 3.32 11.63
C ARG A 51 -6.64 4.72 11.20
N ARG A 52 -6.83 5.63 12.16
CA ARG A 52 -7.22 7.01 11.88
C ARG A 52 -6.08 7.82 11.26
N ALA A 53 -4.82 7.52 11.59
CA ALA A 53 -3.63 8.11 10.98
C ALA A 53 -3.41 7.62 9.53
N ALA A 54 -3.73 6.35 9.25
CA ALA A 54 -3.56 5.78 7.91
C ALA A 54 -4.36 6.54 6.83
N TRP A 55 -5.54 7.07 7.16
CA TRP A 55 -6.40 7.78 6.19
C TRP A 55 -5.78 9.09 5.68
N PRO A 56 -5.41 10.06 6.54
CA PRO A 56 -4.69 11.25 6.13
C PRO A 56 -3.33 10.92 5.51
N LEU A 57 -2.62 9.87 5.95
CA LEU A 57 -1.38 9.44 5.29
C LEU A 57 -1.63 9.06 3.82
N ARG A 58 -2.71 8.32 3.55
CA ARG A 58 -3.11 7.98 2.19
C ARG A 58 -3.49 9.21 1.38
N LYS A 59 -4.18 10.17 1.98
CA LYS A 59 -4.55 11.43 1.33
C LYS A 59 -3.33 12.26 0.99
N LEU A 60 -2.38 12.35 1.92
CA LEU A 60 -1.09 13.00 1.68
C LEU A 60 -0.37 12.35 0.49
N TYR A 61 -0.32 11.01 0.43
CA TYR A 61 0.24 10.32 -0.74
C TYR A 61 -0.53 10.61 -2.03
N ASP A 62 -1.87 10.59 -1.99
CA ASP A 62 -2.72 10.77 -3.17
C ASP A 62 -2.49 12.14 -3.84
N HIS A 63 -2.10 13.18 -3.08
CA HIS A 63 -1.85 14.54 -3.60
C HIS A 63 -0.37 14.91 -3.69
N HIS A 64 0.46 14.42 -2.77
CA HIS A 64 1.85 14.81 -2.57
C HIS A 64 2.73 13.58 -2.33
N PRO A 65 2.86 12.68 -3.33
CA PRO A 65 3.62 11.44 -3.18
C PRO A 65 5.09 11.69 -2.81
N GLU A 66 5.68 12.83 -3.21
CA GLU A 66 7.04 13.25 -2.86
C GLU A 66 7.29 13.37 -1.36
N LYS A 67 6.25 13.58 -0.55
CA LYS A 67 6.36 13.63 0.92
C LYS A 67 6.44 12.25 1.56
N ILE A 68 5.97 11.22 0.87
CA ILE A 68 5.90 9.85 1.40
C ILE A 68 7.01 8.96 0.85
N ILE A 69 7.52 9.24 -0.35
CA ILE A 69 8.65 8.51 -0.97
C ILE A 69 9.86 8.34 -0.02
N PRO A 70 10.27 9.36 0.76
CA PRO A 70 11.38 9.20 1.72
C PRO A 70 11.16 8.17 2.82
N TYR A 71 9.91 7.73 3.06
CA TYR A 71 9.54 6.79 4.11
C TYR A 71 9.33 5.35 3.60
N ILE A 72 9.59 5.06 2.33
CA ILE A 72 9.32 3.73 1.76
C ILE A 72 10.15 2.64 2.43
N ASP A 73 11.43 2.90 2.72
CA ASP A 73 12.27 1.94 3.46
C ASP A 73 11.68 1.66 4.85
N TYR A 74 11.24 2.71 5.55
CA TYR A 74 10.55 2.57 6.83
C TYR A 74 9.28 1.71 6.71
N PHE A 75 8.47 1.92 5.66
CA PHE A 75 7.27 1.11 5.44
C PHE A 75 7.63 -0.35 5.22
N MET A 76 8.69 -0.62 4.47
CA MET A 76 9.17 -1.99 4.21
C MET A 76 9.62 -2.69 5.49
N PHE A 77 10.31 -1.99 6.40
CA PHE A 77 10.70 -2.55 7.69
C PHE A 77 9.52 -2.85 8.61
N GLN A 78 8.49 -2.01 8.61
CA GLN A 78 7.33 -2.17 9.50
C GLN A 78 6.23 -3.09 8.93
N LEU A 79 6.27 -3.40 7.64
CA LEU A 79 5.14 -4.02 6.90
C LEU A 79 4.64 -5.32 7.53
N ARG A 80 5.56 -6.15 8.05
CA ARG A 80 5.24 -7.46 8.65
C ARG A 80 4.60 -7.35 10.04
N ASP A 81 4.83 -6.23 10.73
CA ASP A 81 4.36 -6.00 12.09
C ASP A 81 2.98 -5.30 12.14
N ILE A 82 2.44 -4.88 10.99
CA ILE A 82 1.12 -4.27 10.91
C ILE A 82 0.03 -5.30 11.26
N LYS A 83 -0.60 -5.11 12.43
CA LYS A 83 -1.71 -5.95 12.91
C LYS A 83 -3.06 -5.56 12.32
N SER A 84 -3.25 -4.28 12.01
CA SER A 84 -4.52 -3.75 11.53
C SER A 84 -4.68 -3.96 10.03
N GLU A 85 -5.66 -4.77 9.61
CA GLU A 85 -6.00 -4.98 8.19
C GLU A 85 -6.30 -3.67 7.44
N SER A 86 -6.88 -2.68 8.12
CA SER A 86 -7.15 -1.38 7.51
C SER A 86 -5.87 -0.58 7.26
N VAL A 87 -4.92 -0.62 8.20
CA VAL A 87 -3.60 0.03 8.02
C VAL A 87 -2.84 -0.69 6.92
N LEU A 88 -2.78 -2.03 6.96
CA LEU A 88 -2.08 -2.84 5.97
C LEU A 88 -2.59 -2.57 4.55
N ARG A 89 -3.92 -2.58 4.36
CA ARG A 89 -4.54 -2.25 3.06
C ARG A 89 -4.14 -0.87 2.56
N THR A 90 -4.06 0.12 3.45
CA THR A 90 -3.66 1.48 3.10
C THR A 90 -2.20 1.53 2.68
N ILE A 91 -1.29 0.95 3.47
CA ILE A 91 0.14 0.90 3.15
C ILE A 91 0.38 0.17 1.82
N LEU A 92 -0.27 -0.98 1.59
CA LEU A 92 -0.18 -1.68 0.31
C LEU A 92 -0.72 -0.85 -0.86
N SER A 93 -1.75 -0.03 -0.65
CA SER A 93 -2.25 0.86 -1.70
C SER A 93 -1.29 2.00 -2.05
N ILE A 94 -0.43 2.39 -1.11
CA ILE A 94 0.64 3.36 -1.36
C ILE A 94 1.77 2.64 -2.11
N LEU A 95 2.25 1.52 -1.57
CA LEU A 95 3.35 0.74 -2.15
C LEU A 95 3.05 0.25 -3.59
N SER A 96 1.79 -0.05 -3.93
CA SER A 96 1.40 -0.45 -5.30
C SER A 96 1.56 0.64 -6.35
N ARG A 97 1.81 1.87 -5.93
CA ARG A 97 2.02 3.04 -6.80
C ARG A 97 3.44 3.63 -6.66
N CYS A 98 4.31 3.00 -5.88
CA CYS A 98 5.70 3.40 -5.68
C CYS A 98 6.66 2.45 -6.40
N THR A 99 7.87 2.94 -6.67
CA THR A 99 8.99 2.07 -7.02
C THR A 99 9.57 1.49 -5.74
N ILE A 100 9.55 0.16 -5.62
CA ILE A 100 10.14 -0.53 -4.48
C ILE A 100 11.67 -0.58 -4.67
N PRO A 101 12.46 -0.09 -3.70
CA PRO A 101 13.93 -0.17 -3.73
C PRO A 101 14.42 -1.59 -3.96
N GLU A 102 15.48 -1.75 -4.75
CA GLU A 102 15.99 -3.07 -5.18
C GLU A 102 16.29 -3.99 -3.99
N GLU A 103 16.88 -3.44 -2.92
CA GLU A 103 17.17 -4.16 -1.68
C GLU A 103 15.94 -4.75 -0.97
N HIS A 104 14.75 -4.21 -1.23
CA HIS A 104 13.49 -4.63 -0.65
C HIS A 104 12.65 -5.51 -1.59
N GLN A 105 13.00 -5.62 -2.88
CA GLN A 105 12.17 -6.29 -3.88
C GLN A 105 11.95 -7.78 -3.57
N GLY A 106 13.01 -8.52 -3.20
CA GLY A 106 12.89 -9.94 -2.84
C GLY A 106 11.91 -10.15 -1.67
N THR A 107 12.12 -9.42 -0.57
CA THR A 107 11.25 -9.48 0.62
C THR A 107 9.81 -9.09 0.29
N MET A 108 9.61 -8.14 -0.63
CA MET A 108 8.27 -7.70 -1.04
C MET A 108 7.56 -8.72 -1.92
N LEU A 109 8.28 -9.40 -2.82
CA LEU A 109 7.73 -10.50 -3.62
C LEU A 109 7.21 -11.63 -2.72
N GLU A 110 8.03 -12.07 -1.77
CA GLU A 110 7.64 -13.09 -0.78
C GLU A 110 6.41 -12.66 0.05
N PHE A 111 6.40 -11.40 0.50
CA PHE A 111 5.27 -10.86 1.25
C PHE A 111 4.00 -10.85 0.39
N CYS A 112 4.10 -10.38 -0.86
CA CYS A 112 2.98 -10.35 -1.79
C CYS A 112 2.45 -11.75 -2.10
N GLU A 113 3.32 -12.73 -2.37
CA GLU A 113 2.94 -14.12 -2.60
C GLU A 113 2.13 -14.67 -1.42
N ALA A 114 2.66 -14.54 -0.20
CA ALA A 114 1.99 -15.02 1.01
C ALA A 114 0.60 -14.38 1.20
N LYS A 115 0.44 -13.10 0.84
CA LYS A 115 -0.85 -12.41 0.91
C LYS A 115 -1.79 -12.81 -0.23
N ILE A 116 -1.30 -13.00 -1.45
CA ILE A 116 -2.09 -13.40 -2.63
C ILE A 116 -2.69 -14.79 -2.44
N LEU A 117 -1.93 -15.73 -1.90
CA LEU A 117 -2.34 -17.13 -1.74
C LEU A 117 -3.14 -17.40 -0.47
N ASN A 118 -3.18 -16.45 0.47
CA ASN A 118 -3.94 -16.58 1.70
C ASN A 118 -5.42 -16.18 1.50
N ALA A 119 -6.33 -17.14 1.65
CA ALA A 119 -7.77 -16.95 1.50
C ALA A 119 -8.40 -15.94 2.50
N ASN A 120 -7.71 -15.63 3.60
CA ASN A 120 -8.17 -14.65 4.60
C ASN A 120 -7.71 -13.22 4.30
N THR A 121 -6.82 -13.02 3.32
CA THR A 121 -6.39 -11.68 2.93
C THR A 121 -7.56 -10.92 2.30
N SER A 122 -7.77 -9.68 2.72
CA SER A 122 -8.82 -8.85 2.13
C SER A 122 -8.62 -8.64 0.61
N ILE A 123 -9.73 -8.59 -0.13
CA ILE A 123 -9.74 -8.45 -1.60
C ILE A 123 -8.88 -7.27 -2.07
N ALA A 124 -8.95 -6.12 -1.38
CA ALA A 124 -8.16 -4.95 -1.73
C ALA A 124 -6.65 -5.16 -1.52
N SER A 125 -6.26 -5.82 -0.42
CA SER A 125 -4.86 -6.14 -0.15
C SER A 125 -4.32 -7.14 -1.18
N VAL A 126 -5.09 -8.17 -1.55
CA VAL A 126 -4.71 -9.08 -2.66
C VAL A 126 -4.51 -8.29 -3.96
N ALA A 127 -5.45 -7.41 -4.33
CA ALA A 127 -5.34 -6.62 -5.55
C ALA A 127 -4.09 -5.72 -5.56
N ASN A 128 -3.77 -5.08 -4.43
CA ASN A 128 -2.55 -4.28 -4.29
C ASN A 128 -1.29 -5.14 -4.37
N CYS A 129 -1.26 -6.31 -3.70
CA CYS A 129 -0.12 -7.23 -3.80
C CYS A 129 0.11 -7.73 -5.23
N ILE A 130 -0.95 -7.97 -6.00
CA ILE A 130 -0.82 -8.33 -7.42
C ILE A 130 -0.17 -7.20 -8.22
N ASP A 131 -0.58 -5.94 -7.98
CA ASP A 131 0.01 -4.78 -8.68
C ASP A 131 1.49 -4.58 -8.30
N ILE A 132 1.84 -4.73 -7.02
CA ILE A 132 3.22 -4.62 -6.51
C ILE A 132 4.09 -5.74 -7.10
N TYR A 133 3.64 -6.99 -6.98
CA TYR A 133 4.38 -8.14 -7.50
C TYR A 133 4.62 -7.98 -9.00
N TYR A 134 3.59 -7.60 -9.77
CA TYR A 134 3.73 -7.34 -11.20
C TYR A 134 4.73 -6.20 -11.50
N ALA A 135 4.71 -5.11 -10.73
CA ALA A 135 5.62 -3.99 -10.93
C ALA A 135 7.08 -4.41 -10.77
N ILE A 136 7.39 -5.19 -9.73
CA ILE A 136 8.74 -5.75 -9.48
C ILE A 136 9.10 -6.76 -10.59
N ALA A 137 8.18 -7.67 -10.92
CA ALA A 137 8.42 -8.76 -11.86
C ALA A 137 8.48 -8.31 -13.34
N SER A 138 8.07 -7.09 -13.69
CA SER A 138 7.92 -6.65 -15.09
C SER A 138 9.20 -6.76 -15.94
N GLY A 139 10.38 -6.77 -15.31
CA GLY A 139 11.67 -7.01 -15.98
C GLY A 139 11.99 -8.48 -16.20
N GLU A 140 11.50 -9.37 -15.34
CA GLU A 140 11.96 -10.75 -15.16
C GLU A 140 10.91 -11.77 -15.59
N PRO A 141 11.08 -12.45 -16.75
CA PRO A 141 10.08 -13.37 -17.28
C PRO A 141 9.71 -14.52 -16.35
N ASP A 142 10.66 -15.02 -15.56
CA ASP A 142 10.42 -16.15 -14.64
C ASP A 142 9.49 -15.72 -13.49
N LEU A 143 9.70 -14.53 -12.91
CA LEU A 143 8.78 -13.96 -11.91
C LEU A 143 7.37 -13.71 -12.48
N LEU A 144 7.26 -13.29 -13.74
CA LEU A 144 5.95 -13.15 -14.39
C LEU A 144 5.25 -14.51 -14.56
N ARG A 145 5.99 -15.60 -14.80
CA ARG A 145 5.42 -16.96 -14.84
C ARG A 145 4.96 -17.39 -13.45
N GLU A 146 5.73 -17.10 -12.40
CA GLU A 146 5.32 -17.36 -11.01
C GLU A 146 4.00 -16.66 -10.67
N LEU A 147 3.85 -15.39 -11.05
CA LEU A 147 2.59 -14.66 -10.87
C LEU A 147 1.40 -15.32 -11.59
N VAL A 148 1.61 -15.83 -12.81
CA VAL A 148 0.57 -16.57 -13.55
C VAL A 148 0.23 -17.88 -12.85
N LEU A 149 1.20 -18.60 -12.30
CA LEU A 149 0.94 -19.81 -11.51
C LEU A 149 0.11 -19.50 -10.25
N MET A 150 0.42 -18.42 -9.54
CA MET A 150 -0.40 -17.97 -8.41
C MET A 150 -1.84 -17.66 -8.83
N PHE A 151 -2.06 -17.11 -10.03
CA PHE A 151 -3.42 -16.88 -10.54
C PHE A 151 -4.19 -18.18 -10.77
N GLU A 152 -3.54 -19.25 -11.24
CA GLU A 152 -4.22 -20.55 -11.37
C GLU A 152 -4.62 -21.13 -10.02
N ILE A 153 -3.78 -20.98 -9.00
CA ILE A 153 -4.09 -21.40 -7.62
C ILE A 153 -5.25 -20.59 -7.05
N LEU A 154 -5.25 -19.27 -7.25
CA LEU A 154 -6.23 -18.35 -6.70
C LEU A 154 -7.58 -18.39 -7.43
N ARG A 155 -7.61 -18.75 -8.72
CA ARG A 155 -8.79 -18.68 -9.60
C ARG A 155 -10.07 -19.34 -9.05
N PRO A 156 -10.02 -20.53 -8.40
CA PRO A 156 -11.21 -21.20 -7.90
C PRO A 156 -11.94 -20.38 -6.82
N THR A 157 -11.19 -19.67 -5.97
CA THR A 157 -11.71 -18.93 -4.81
C THR A 157 -11.75 -17.41 -5.04
N ALA A 158 -11.16 -16.93 -6.15
CA ALA A 158 -11.09 -15.51 -6.48
C ALA A 158 -12.47 -14.86 -6.62
N SER A 159 -12.64 -13.69 -5.99
CA SER A 159 -13.80 -12.81 -6.21
C SER A 159 -13.84 -12.29 -7.66
N ALA A 160 -14.98 -11.76 -8.09
CA ALA A 160 -15.12 -11.13 -9.41
C ALA A 160 -14.10 -9.99 -9.62
N GLY A 161 -13.83 -9.20 -8.57
CA GLY A 161 -12.85 -8.12 -8.60
C GLY A 161 -11.42 -8.64 -8.83
N ILE A 162 -11.03 -9.72 -8.14
CA ILE A 162 -9.72 -10.36 -8.34
C ILE A 162 -9.62 -11.00 -9.72
N LYS A 163 -10.67 -11.68 -10.20
CA LYS A 163 -10.71 -12.23 -11.57
C LYS A 163 -10.50 -11.16 -12.64
N SER A 164 -11.16 -10.00 -12.47
CA SER A 164 -10.95 -8.85 -13.34
C SER A 164 -9.51 -8.35 -13.31
N LYS A 165 -8.93 -8.20 -12.11
CA LYS A 165 -7.53 -7.80 -11.91
C LYS A 165 -6.55 -8.77 -12.58
N MET A 166 -6.70 -10.09 -12.36
CA MET A 166 -5.88 -11.12 -13.00
C MET A 166 -5.93 -11.01 -14.52
N GLY A 167 -7.11 -10.80 -15.11
CA GLY A 167 -7.27 -10.59 -16.54
C GLY A 167 -6.57 -9.33 -17.06
N ILE A 168 -6.57 -8.24 -16.30
CA ILE A 168 -5.82 -7.02 -16.64
C ILE A 168 -4.32 -7.31 -16.65
N ILE A 169 -3.79 -7.94 -15.61
CA ILE A 169 -2.35 -8.27 -15.50
C ILE A 169 -1.93 -9.24 -16.60
N HIS A 170 -2.70 -10.28 -16.87
CA HIS A 170 -2.38 -11.24 -17.93
C HIS A 170 -2.26 -10.57 -19.30
N ARG A 171 -3.13 -9.60 -19.61
CA ARG A 171 -3.02 -8.78 -20.83
C ARG A 171 -1.74 -7.93 -20.85
N LYS A 172 -1.31 -7.40 -19.71
CA LYS A 172 -0.05 -6.64 -19.61
C LYS A 172 1.17 -7.55 -19.85
N ILE A 173 1.20 -8.73 -19.23
CA ILE A 173 2.25 -9.74 -19.41
C ILE A 173 2.38 -10.13 -20.88
N ASN A 174 1.27 -10.46 -21.55
CA ASN A 174 1.29 -10.84 -22.96
C ASN A 174 1.85 -9.73 -23.88
N LYS A 175 1.55 -8.46 -23.57
CA LYS A 175 2.11 -7.32 -24.31
C LYS A 175 3.62 -7.17 -24.12
N LEU A 176 4.15 -7.46 -22.93
CA LEU A 176 5.60 -7.42 -22.67
C LEU A 176 6.34 -8.52 -23.44
N SER A 177 5.79 -9.74 -23.46
CA SER A 177 6.37 -10.87 -24.19
C SER A 177 6.48 -10.60 -25.70
N ILE A 178 5.46 -9.97 -26.31
CA ILE A 178 5.48 -9.60 -27.74
C ILE A 178 6.57 -8.55 -28.03
N ARG A 179 6.80 -7.59 -27.13
CA ARG A 179 7.81 -6.53 -27.32
C ARG A 179 9.25 -7.01 -27.22
N LYS A 180 9.52 -8.09 -26.48
CA LYS A 180 10.88 -8.66 -26.35
C LYS A 180 11.28 -9.57 -27.53
N GLN A 181 10.39 -9.82 -28.49
CA GLN A 181 10.64 -10.66 -29.68
C GLN A 181 11.01 -9.86 -30.95
N TYR A 182 11.17 -8.54 -30.85
CA TYR A 182 11.62 -7.63 -31.90
C TYR A 182 12.82 -6.80 -31.40
#